data_AF-A0A2V7VQU2-F1
#
_entry.id   AF-A0A2V7VQU2-F1
#
_cell.length_a   1.000
_cell.length_b   1.000
_cell.length_c   1.000
_cell.angle_alpha   90.00
_cell.angle_beta   90.00
_cell.angle_gamma   90.00
#
_symmetry.space_group_name_H-M   'P 1'
#
loop_
_entity.id
_entity.type
_entity.pdbx_description
1 polymer ?
#
loop_
_entity_poly.entity_id
_entity_poly.type
_entity_poly.pdbx_seq_one_letter_code
_entity_poly.pdbx_strand_id
1 'polypeptide(L)' 'MRPIVALLTDFGSQDHYAGAVRGAVLAACREATVVDLTHDVAPHDVIEAAFALAAARGA' A
#
# COMPACT_ATOMS: atom_id res chain seq x y z
N MET A 1 -16.28 -13.50 -1.42
CA MET A 1 -14.97 -13.42 -0.72
C MET A 1 -14.66 -11.94 -0.55
N ARG A 2 -14.05 -11.51 0.57
CA ARG A 2 -13.65 -10.11 0.75
C ARG A 2 -12.32 -9.87 0.02
N PRO A 3 -12.23 -8.93 -0.94
CA PRO A 3 -10.98 -8.67 -1.65
C PRO A 3 -9.93 -8.08 -0.71
N ILE A 4 -8.65 -8.40 -0.96
CA ILE A 4 -7.52 -7.84 -0.22
C ILE A 4 -6.76 -6.92 -1.17
N VAL A 5 -6.45 -5.71 -0.70
CA VAL A 5 -5.59 -4.73 -1.40
C VAL A 5 -4.36 -4.52 -0.54
N ALA A 6 -3.22 -5.07 -0.96
CA ALA A 6 -1.93 -4.74 -0.36
C ALA A 6 -1.44 -3.41 -0.93
N LEU A 7 -1.20 -2.42 -0.07
CA LEU A 7 -0.84 -1.05 -0.45
C LEU A 7 0.62 -0.76 -0.11
N LEU A 8 1.38 -0.32 -1.11
CA LEU A 8 2.74 0.20 -0.96
C LEU A 8 2.82 1.59 -1.61
N THR A 9 3.45 2.54 -0.93
CA THR A 9 3.72 3.88 -1.46
C THR A 9 5.08 4.39 -0.97
N ASP A 10 5.55 5.52 -1.51
CA ASP A 10 6.74 6.26 -1.09
C ASP A 10 6.37 7.61 -0.43
N PHE A 11 5.14 7.71 0.09
CA PHE A 11 4.58 8.94 0.66
C PHE A 11 5.09 9.26 2.08
N GLY A 12 5.75 8.32 2.73
CA GLY A 12 6.06 8.35 4.15
C GLY A 12 4.83 8.11 5.02
N SER A 13 5.09 7.76 6.29
CA SER A 13 4.05 7.49 7.29
C SER A 13 3.61 8.71 8.11
N GLN A 14 4.21 9.89 7.88
CA GLN A 14 4.02 11.07 8.75
C GLN A 14 2.82 11.93 8.33
N ASP A 15 2.43 11.87 7.06
CA ASP A 15 1.37 12.68 6.48
C ASP A 15 0.14 11.84 6.07
N HIS A 16 -0.91 12.52 5.60
CA HIS A 16 -2.22 11.94 5.36
C HIS A 16 -2.37 11.19 4.03
N TYR A 17 -1.38 11.24 3.14
CA TYR A 17 -1.52 10.73 1.76
C TYR A 17 -1.86 9.23 1.69
N ALA A 18 -1.17 8.39 2.48
CA ALA A 18 -1.48 6.96 2.57
C ALA A 18 -2.92 6.72 3.07
N GLY A 19 -3.36 7.49 4.08
CA GLY A 19 -4.72 7.46 4.60
C GLY A 19 -5.77 7.86 3.55
N ALA A 20 -5.48 8.87 2.72
CA ALA A 20 -6.35 9.30 1.64
C ALA A 20 -6.54 8.20 0.58
N VAL A 21 -5.46 7.51 0.20
CA VAL A 21 -5.53 6.35 -0.73
C VAL A 21 -6.35 5.22 -0.13
N ARG A 22 -6.15 4.87 1.14
CA ARG A 22 -6.97 3.87 1.85
C ARG A 22 -8.45 4.25 1.81
N GLY A 23 -8.77 5.51 2.09
CA GLY A 23 -10.13 6.04 2.01
C GLY A 23 -10.74 5.90 0.61
N ALA A 24 -9.98 6.22 -0.43
CA ALA A 24 -10.43 6.09 -1.81
C ALA A 24 -10.72 4.62 -2.19
N VAL A 25 -9.84 3.69 -1.80
CA VAL A 25 -10.05 2.25 -2.02
C VAL A 25 -11.31 1.76 -1.33
N LEU A 26 -11.51 2.11 -0.06
CA LEU A 26 -12.68 1.69 0.72
C LEU A 26 -13.97 2.37 0.25
N ALA A 27 -13.89 3.58 -0.32
CA ALA A 27 -15.04 4.24 -0.93
C ALA A 27 -15.49 3.51 -2.22
N ALA A 28 -14.54 3.04 -3.03
CA ALA A 28 -14.82 2.28 -4.25
C ALA A 28 -15.26 0.83 -3.96
N CYS A 29 -14.66 0.18 -2.97
CA CYS A 29 -14.99 -1.19 -2.58
C CYS A 29 -15.02 -1.30 -1.05
N ARG A 30 -16.23 -1.12 -0.47
CA ARG A 30 -16.41 -1.12 1.00
C ARG A 30 -16.08 -2.43 1.69
N GLU A 31 -16.12 -3.54 0.96
CA GLU A 31 -15.82 -4.88 1.48
C GLU A 31 -14.32 -5.23 1.43
N ALA A 32 -13.51 -4.41 0.75
CA ALA A 32 -12.08 -4.61 0.66
C ALA A 32 -11.41 -4.53 2.04
N THR A 33 -10.37 -5.35 2.21
CA THR A 33 -9.42 -5.22 3.32
C THR A 33 -8.14 -4.61 2.76
N VAL A 34 -7.84 -3.38 3.17
CA VAL A 34 -6.60 -2.71 2.79
C VAL A 34 -5.52 -3.02 3.82
N VAL A 35 -4.41 -3.59 3.36
CA VAL A 35 -3.25 -3.96 4.18
C VAL A 35 -2.06 -3.15 3.71
N ASP A 36 -1.53 -2.29 4.58
CA ASP A 36 -0.34 -1.51 4.26
C ASP A 36 0.89 -2.40 4.36
N LEU A 37 1.70 -2.45 3.30
CA LEU A 37 3.01 -3.11 3.30
C LEU A 37 4.07 -2.19 3.92
N THR A 38 4.24 -1.01 3.32
CA THR A 38 5.06 0.09 3.82
C THR A 38 4.71 1.35 3.02
N HIS A 39 4.89 2.51 3.64
CA HIS A 39 4.82 3.81 2.98
C HIS A 39 6.17 4.53 2.96
N ASP A 40 7.20 3.91 3.54
CA ASP A 40 8.49 4.53 3.84
C ASP A 40 9.61 4.07 2.89
N VAL A 41 9.25 3.65 1.68
CA VAL A 41 10.21 3.48 0.58
C VAL A 41 10.80 4.85 0.24
N ALA A 42 12.10 4.90 -0.09
CA ALA A 42 12.73 6.14 -0.50
C ALA A 42 11.98 6.74 -1.71
N PRO A 43 11.73 8.07 -1.73
CA PRO A 43 10.98 8.70 -2.82
C PRO A 43 11.53 8.32 -4.20
N HIS A 44 10.67 7.74 -5.03
CA HIS A 44 10.97 7.30 -6.40
C HIS A 44 11.93 6.09 -6.53
N ASP A 45 12.30 5.41 -5.43
CA ASP A 45 13.12 4.20 -5.50
C ASP A 45 12.28 2.96 -5.89
N VAL A 46 12.19 2.75 -7.20
CA VAL A 46 11.46 1.62 -7.76
C VAL A 46 12.09 0.26 -7.46
N ILE A 47 13.38 0.21 -7.14
CA ILE A 47 14.09 -1.05 -6.85
C ILE A 47 13.77 -1.49 -5.43
N GLU A 48 13.84 -0.57 -4.46
CA GLU A 48 13.41 -0.83 -3.09
C GLU A 48 11.93 -1.25 -3.04
N ALA A 49 11.05 -0.52 -3.75
CA ALA A 49 9.63 -0.88 -3.86
C ALA A 49 9.43 -2.28 -4.45
N ALA A 50 10.19 -2.65 -5.50
CA ALA A 50 10.11 -3.97 -6.12
C ALA A 50 10.55 -5.08 -5.15
N PHE A 51 11.59 -4.86 -4.34
CA PHE A 51 12.00 -5.81 -3.31
C PHE A 51 10.93 -5.99 -2.24
N ALA A 52 10.32 -4.90 -1.75
CA ALA A 52 9.23 -4.97 -0.79
C ALA A 52 8.02 -5.75 -1.34
N LEU A 53 7.64 -5.50 -2.60
CA LEU A 53 6.58 -6.26 -3.28
C LEU A 53 6.93 -7.75 -3.45
N ALA A 54 8.17 -8.04 -3.86
CA ALA A 54 8.64 -9.41 -4.03
C ALA A 54 8.63 -10.19 -2.72
N ALA A 55 8.99 -9.56 -1.60
CA ALA A 55 8.95 -10.17 -0.27
C ALA A 55 7.52 -10.42 0.23
N ALA A 56 6.55 -9.59 -0.17
CA ALA A 56 5.15 -9.72 0.21
C ALA A 56 4.39 -10.80 -0.60
N ARG A 57 4.85 -11.12 -1.81
CA ARG A 57 4.35 -12.25 -2.58
C ARG A 57 4.75 -13.53 -1.85
N GLY A 58 3.78 -14.19 -1.20
CA GLY A 58 3.96 -15.56 -0.71
C GLY A 58 4.48 -16.46 -1.83
N ALA A 59 5.49 -17.28 -1.52
CA ALA A 59 6.12 -18.21 -2.47
C ALA A 59 5.07 -19.10 -3.17
#